data_AF-A0A7V6Q5J5-F1
#
_entry.id   AF-A0A7V6Q5J5-F1
#
_cell.length_a   1.000
_cell.length_b   1.000
_cell.length_c   1.000
_cell.angle_alpha   90.00
_cell.angle_beta   90.00
_cell.angle_gamma   90.00
#
_symmetry.space_group_name_H-M   'P 1'
#
loop_
_entity.id
_entity.type
_entity.pdbx_description
1 polymer ?
#
loop_
_entity_poly.entity_id
_entity_poly.type
_entity_poly.pdbx_seq_one_letter_code
_entity_poly.pdbx_strand_id
1 'polypeptide(L)'
;MKKYSQLIRHTGNNFLFDLIDISILGTLANTPIHFHAEGLRGTGKTTIIRAAKDILPKIKRIKGCIYNCDPSNPHCPEHRDLSNKDIEQLGTELIDMPFLEISPSAKKGTVVGSIDLKKISSREEPEAALLLGTIPRAHRGIIFVDEINRIADTSPELADILLDVMGTKPGRIQIEEVGLPTVVIPVQVSIWAASNPDEEPGPLEDIRRQLSDRFDFTVNVERPVDTAVLKMILDGNNEKYNDSYLIEEKKEKLLRAQAIIDDFSLSDEIKSILASMYVDFGLESLRSIEAIMLGAKIRGALLGKNPDIGEIIFLARLALRHRMDAKNLNELIKHLEQRRHQPEKKSEAAMKSNDCDLRKAVLQKNNDQKIGTNSGKLKNKFFSPLEKMMSILTNKFSSSAGGKNNRPISSDPKDMDIKAPSKKAISLKQLELKDYVKKEEELRR
;
A
#
# COMPACT_ATOMS: atom_id res chain seq x y z
N MET A 1 -4.76 28.83 9.48
CA MET A 1 -3.67 27.92 9.06
C MET A 1 -2.85 28.65 8.00
N LYS A 2 -1.51 28.52 7.97
CA LYS A 2 -0.70 29.14 6.90
C LYS A 2 -1.11 28.53 5.54
N LYS A 3 -1.19 29.36 4.50
CA LYS A 3 -1.41 28.87 3.13
C LYS A 3 -0.16 28.16 2.62
N TYR A 4 -0.31 27.26 1.65
CA TYR A 4 0.83 26.56 1.06
C TYR A 4 1.90 27.51 0.49
N SER A 5 1.48 28.59 -0.17
CA SER A 5 2.38 29.61 -0.75
C SER A 5 3.22 30.36 0.30
N GLN A 6 2.77 30.37 1.55
CA GLN A 6 3.42 31.07 2.66
C GLN A 6 4.43 30.17 3.39
N LEU A 7 4.52 28.89 3.03
CA LEU A 7 5.44 27.95 3.64
C LEU A 7 6.83 28.12 3.06
N ILE A 8 7.82 28.11 3.94
CA ILE A 8 9.22 28.30 3.57
C ILE A 8 9.88 26.94 3.41
N ARG A 9 10.42 26.74 2.20
CA ARG A 9 11.26 25.60 1.85
C ARG A 9 12.67 25.80 2.39
N HIS A 10 13.19 24.81 3.10
CA HIS A 10 14.54 24.78 3.61
C HIS A 10 15.09 23.36 3.61
N THR A 11 16.40 23.21 3.84
CA THR A 11 17.12 21.93 3.75
C THR A 11 16.43 20.79 4.50
N GLY A 12 16.00 21.05 5.74
CA GLY A 12 15.28 20.09 6.59
C GLY A 12 13.85 19.70 6.16
N ASN A 13 13.19 20.40 5.23
CA ASN A 13 11.79 20.08 4.83
C ASN A 13 11.57 19.94 3.32
N ASN A 14 12.57 20.24 2.48
CA ASN A 14 12.45 20.19 1.01
C ASN A 14 11.96 18.84 0.48
N PHE A 15 12.46 17.74 1.04
CA PHE A 15 12.07 16.39 0.63
C PHE A 15 10.58 16.10 0.85
N LEU A 16 9.97 16.68 1.89
CA LEU A 16 8.53 16.52 2.14
C LEU A 16 7.71 17.21 1.04
N PHE A 17 8.13 18.39 0.59
CA PHE A 17 7.46 19.08 -0.50
C PHE A 17 7.52 18.29 -1.81
N ASP A 18 8.68 17.71 -2.11
CA ASP A 18 8.86 16.87 -3.29
C ASP A 18 7.99 15.61 -3.24
N LEU A 19 7.90 14.95 -2.07
CA LEU A 19 7.03 13.77 -1.89
C LEU A 19 5.55 14.09 -1.99
N ILE A 20 5.13 15.26 -1.50
CA ILE A 20 3.76 15.76 -1.69
C ILE A 20 3.45 15.88 -3.18
N ASP A 21 4.33 16.50 -3.97
CA ASP A 21 4.12 16.67 -5.40
C ASP A 21 4.07 15.31 -6.12
N ILE A 22 4.97 14.38 -5.77
CA ILE A 22 4.99 13.01 -6.28
C ILE A 22 3.68 12.27 -5.94
N SER A 23 3.20 12.36 -4.70
CA SER A 23 2.02 11.62 -4.27
C SER A 23 0.71 12.18 -4.84
N ILE A 24 0.59 13.52 -4.97
CA ILE A 24 -0.56 14.13 -5.65
C ILE A 24 -0.63 13.65 -7.09
N LEU A 25 0.49 13.68 -7.81
CA LEU A 25 0.54 13.21 -9.20
C LEU A 25 0.27 11.70 -9.31
N GLY A 26 0.82 10.88 -8.41
CA GLY A 26 0.51 9.45 -8.36
C GLY A 26 -0.99 9.18 -8.18
N THR A 27 -1.65 9.93 -7.29
CA THR A 27 -3.09 9.84 -7.06
C THR A 27 -3.89 10.21 -8.31
N LEU A 28 -3.52 11.29 -8.98
CA LEU A 28 -4.12 11.71 -10.25
C LEU A 28 -3.93 10.66 -11.36
N ALA A 29 -2.78 10.01 -11.40
CA ALA A 29 -2.45 8.97 -12.36
C ALA A 29 -2.95 7.57 -11.92
N ASN A 30 -3.90 7.49 -10.98
CA ASN A 30 -4.48 6.24 -10.47
C ASN A 30 -3.44 5.24 -9.90
N THR A 31 -2.27 5.74 -9.48
CA THR A 31 -1.16 4.99 -8.89
C THR A 31 -0.79 5.61 -7.54
N PRO A 32 -1.56 5.34 -6.47
CA PRO A 32 -1.37 5.97 -5.18
C PRO A 32 0.04 5.77 -4.65
N ILE A 33 0.59 6.81 -4.04
CA ILE A 33 1.87 6.76 -3.35
C ILE A 33 1.63 7.12 -1.90
N HIS A 34 2.00 6.21 -1.01
CA HIS A 34 1.92 6.40 0.43
C HIS A 34 3.26 6.91 0.94
N PHE A 35 3.25 7.94 1.77
CA PHE A 35 4.47 8.39 2.43
C PHE A 35 4.27 8.66 3.91
N HIS A 36 5.37 8.58 4.65
CA HIS A 36 5.42 8.84 6.07
C HIS A 36 6.45 9.93 6.38
N ALA A 37 6.01 11.00 7.02
CA ALA A 37 6.84 12.12 7.46
C ALA A 37 7.15 12.00 8.96
N GLU A 38 8.41 11.77 9.28
CA GLU A 38 8.91 11.66 10.63
C GLU A 38 9.65 12.92 11.06
N GLY A 39 9.75 13.13 12.36
CA GLY A 39 10.63 14.14 12.92
C GLY A 39 10.11 14.72 14.22
N LEU A 40 10.90 15.56 14.85
CA LEU A 40 10.59 16.09 16.18
C LEU A 40 9.34 16.97 16.22
N ARG A 41 8.78 17.15 17.42
CA ARG A 41 7.80 18.21 17.70
C ARG A 41 8.32 19.57 17.24
N GLY A 42 7.43 20.33 16.61
CA GLY A 42 7.70 21.69 16.14
C GLY A 42 8.39 21.80 14.77
N THR A 43 8.62 20.71 14.04
CA THR A 43 9.24 20.75 12.69
C THR A 43 8.26 21.14 11.57
N GLY A 44 6.98 21.37 11.87
CA GLY A 44 6.00 21.86 10.90
C GLY A 44 5.42 20.82 9.93
N LYS A 45 5.70 19.53 10.13
CA LYS A 45 5.21 18.40 9.28
C LYS A 45 3.72 18.51 8.97
N THR A 46 2.90 18.49 10.01
CA THR A 46 1.44 18.55 9.92
C THR A 46 0.96 19.85 9.28
N THR A 47 1.65 20.97 9.51
CA THR A 47 1.35 22.26 8.86
C THR A 47 1.58 22.21 7.36
N ILE A 48 2.70 21.63 6.91
CA ILE A 48 3.02 21.48 5.49
C ILE A 48 2.01 20.56 4.81
N ILE A 49 1.74 19.41 5.41
CA ILE A 49 0.81 18.42 4.87
C ILE A 49 -0.62 18.98 4.76
N ARG A 50 -1.14 19.62 5.81
CA ARG A 50 -2.48 20.21 5.78
C ARG A 50 -2.58 21.38 4.79
N ALA A 51 -1.52 22.17 4.64
CA ALA A 51 -1.50 23.27 3.67
C ALA A 51 -1.49 22.75 2.23
N ALA A 52 -0.99 21.54 1.96
CA ALA A 52 -0.99 20.97 0.61
C ALA A 52 -2.40 20.80 0.03
N LYS A 53 -3.46 20.85 0.85
CA LYS A 53 -4.85 20.96 0.40
C LYS A 53 -5.05 22.10 -0.61
N ASP A 54 -4.32 23.21 -0.46
CA ASP A 54 -4.43 24.38 -1.34
C ASP A 54 -4.01 24.08 -2.78
N ILE A 55 -3.04 23.18 -2.97
CA ILE A 55 -2.44 22.84 -4.28
C ILE A 55 -3.06 21.60 -4.93
N LEU A 56 -4.09 21.02 -4.30
CA LEU A 56 -4.76 19.86 -4.87
C LEU A 56 -5.57 20.26 -6.11
N PRO A 57 -5.38 19.56 -7.24
CA PRO A 57 -6.15 19.81 -8.45
C PRO A 57 -7.60 19.32 -8.30
N LYS A 58 -8.46 19.78 -9.20
CA LYS A 58 -9.85 19.32 -9.27
C LYS A 58 -9.93 17.97 -9.98
N ILE A 59 -10.85 17.12 -9.53
CA ILE A 59 -11.17 15.85 -10.18
C ILE A 59 -12.60 15.88 -10.72
N LYS A 60 -12.81 15.19 -11.85
CA LYS A 60 -14.13 14.97 -12.43
C LYS A 60 -14.80 13.76 -11.75
N ARG A 61 -16.04 13.92 -11.29
CA ARG A 61 -16.85 12.82 -10.75
C ARG A 61 -18.27 12.82 -11.33
N ILE A 62 -18.96 11.69 -11.19
CA ILE A 62 -20.40 11.60 -11.44
C ILE A 62 -21.12 12.52 -10.45
N LYS A 63 -22.06 13.33 -10.94
CA LYS A 63 -22.75 14.37 -10.16
C LYS A 63 -23.45 13.75 -8.95
N GLY A 64 -23.15 14.26 -7.75
CA GLY A 64 -23.78 13.80 -6.50
C GLY A 64 -23.26 12.47 -5.95
N CYS A 65 -22.30 11.81 -6.61
CA CYS A 65 -21.75 10.54 -6.15
C CYS A 65 -20.93 10.73 -4.86
N ILE A 66 -21.34 10.06 -3.77
CA ILE A 66 -20.67 10.10 -2.46
C ILE A 66 -19.33 9.32 -2.43
N TYR A 67 -19.10 8.44 -3.40
CA TYR A 67 -17.87 7.66 -3.58
C TYR A 67 -16.84 8.34 -4.50
N ASN A 68 -17.16 9.48 -5.10
CA ASN A 68 -16.32 10.17 -6.09
C ASN A 68 -15.97 9.33 -7.34
N CYS A 69 -16.94 8.53 -7.82
CA CYS A 69 -16.78 7.66 -8.98
C CYS A 69 -16.33 8.44 -10.23
N ASP A 70 -15.33 7.89 -10.92
CA ASP A 70 -14.87 8.38 -12.23
C ASP A 70 -15.95 8.10 -13.28
N PRO A 71 -16.40 9.09 -14.07
CA PRO A 71 -17.37 8.86 -15.14
C PRO A 71 -16.93 7.84 -16.19
N SER A 72 -15.62 7.66 -16.38
CA SER A 72 -15.07 6.69 -17.35
C SER A 72 -14.91 5.28 -16.78
N ASN A 73 -14.83 5.14 -15.46
CA ASN A 73 -14.64 3.86 -14.78
C ASN A 73 -15.33 3.89 -13.39
N PRO A 74 -16.66 3.82 -13.35
CA PRO A 74 -17.41 3.85 -12.10
C PRO A 74 -17.13 2.59 -11.27
N HIS A 75 -16.79 2.76 -9.98
CA HIS A 75 -16.44 1.64 -9.10
C HIS A 75 -17.51 1.33 -8.04
N CYS A 76 -18.35 2.31 -7.73
CA CYS A 76 -19.29 2.26 -6.61
C CYS A 76 -20.50 1.37 -6.93
N PRO A 77 -21.14 0.75 -5.91
CA PRO A 77 -22.30 -0.12 -6.11
C PRO A 77 -23.44 0.52 -6.91
N GLU A 78 -23.64 1.84 -6.78
CA GLU A 78 -24.69 2.59 -7.47
C GLU A 78 -24.43 2.83 -8.97
N HIS A 79 -23.16 2.89 -9.38
CA HIS A 79 -22.80 3.35 -10.73
C HIS A 79 -22.04 2.30 -11.55
N ARG A 80 -21.47 1.26 -10.93
CA ARG A 80 -20.63 0.26 -11.61
C ARG A 80 -21.35 -0.52 -12.72
N ASP A 81 -22.67 -0.65 -12.60
CA ASP A 81 -23.51 -1.43 -13.52
C ASP A 81 -24.26 -0.53 -14.52
N LEU A 82 -24.04 0.80 -14.48
CA LEU A 82 -24.68 1.76 -15.39
C LEU A 82 -23.96 1.82 -16.74
N SER A 83 -24.72 2.08 -17.81
CA SER A 83 -24.13 2.31 -19.13
C SER A 83 -23.58 3.74 -19.23
N ASN A 84 -22.65 3.97 -20.18
CA ASN A 84 -22.11 5.32 -20.42
C ASN A 84 -23.20 6.36 -20.71
N LYS A 85 -24.31 5.97 -21.36
CA LYS A 85 -25.44 6.86 -21.63
C LYS A 85 -26.17 7.28 -20.36
N ASP A 86 -26.31 6.36 -19.40
CA ASP A 86 -26.96 6.66 -18.12
C ASP A 86 -26.08 7.60 -17.29
N ILE A 87 -24.76 7.40 -17.31
CA ILE A 87 -23.79 8.29 -16.65
C ILE A 87 -23.82 9.70 -17.26
N GLU A 88 -23.91 9.81 -18.59
CA GLU A 88 -24.06 11.09 -19.28
C GLU A 88 -25.33 11.83 -18.86
N GLN A 89 -26.45 11.11 -18.65
CA GLN A 89 -27.71 11.68 -18.18
C GLN A 89 -27.63 12.20 -16.73
N LEU A 90 -26.94 11.47 -15.83
CA LEU A 90 -26.68 11.93 -14.47
C LEU A 90 -25.82 13.21 -14.45
N GLY A 91 -24.96 13.34 -15.47
CA GLY A 91 -24.04 14.45 -15.62
C GLY A 91 -22.80 14.31 -14.73
N THR A 92 -21.87 15.24 -14.90
CA THR A 92 -20.59 15.22 -14.19
C THR A 92 -20.30 16.58 -13.58
N GLU A 93 -19.51 16.59 -12.52
CA GLU A 93 -19.08 17.81 -11.84
C GLU A 93 -17.58 17.78 -11.54
N LEU A 94 -16.98 18.96 -11.41
CA LEU A 94 -15.61 19.14 -10.95
C LEU A 94 -15.63 19.48 -9.47
N ILE A 95 -14.99 18.64 -8.65
CA ILE A 95 -14.78 18.89 -7.23
C ILE A 95 -13.29 19.02 -6.94
N ASP A 96 -12.94 19.67 -5.84
CA ASP A 96 -11.57 19.59 -5.33
C ASP A 96 -11.25 18.13 -4.97
N MET A 97 -10.03 17.67 -5.28
CA MET A 97 -9.59 16.34 -4.89
C MET A 97 -9.82 16.14 -3.38
N PRO A 98 -10.46 15.03 -2.96
CA PRO A 98 -10.74 14.78 -1.57
C PRO A 98 -9.46 14.77 -0.72
N PHE A 99 -9.48 15.52 0.38
CA PHE A 99 -8.47 15.47 1.41
C PHE A 99 -9.18 15.28 2.74
N LEU A 100 -9.09 14.08 3.32
CA LEU A 100 -9.74 13.74 4.57
C LEU A 100 -8.71 13.32 5.61
N GLU A 101 -9.04 13.49 6.89
CA GLU A 101 -8.15 13.13 8.00
C GLU A 101 -8.73 11.95 8.80
N ILE A 102 -7.86 11.05 9.26
CA ILE A 102 -8.19 10.05 10.28
C ILE A 102 -7.53 10.48 11.58
N SER A 103 -8.36 10.69 12.61
CA SER A 103 -7.89 10.97 13.97
C SER A 103 -7.29 9.71 14.59
N PRO A 104 -6.24 9.83 15.45
CA PRO A 104 -5.74 8.72 16.24
C PRO A 104 -6.80 8.01 17.09
N SER A 105 -7.86 8.73 17.47
CA SER A 105 -8.97 8.20 18.28
C SER A 105 -10.19 7.81 17.44
N ALA A 106 -10.05 7.72 16.12
CA ALA A 106 -11.15 7.32 15.24
C ALA A 106 -11.57 5.88 15.54
N LYS A 107 -12.86 5.59 15.33
CA LYS A 107 -13.38 4.22 15.44
C LYS A 107 -13.41 3.57 14.05
N LYS A 108 -13.30 2.24 13.99
CA LYS A 108 -13.45 1.44 12.77
C LYS A 108 -14.62 1.88 11.90
N GLY A 109 -15.81 2.00 12.48
CA GLY A 109 -17.02 2.41 11.77
C GLY A 109 -16.97 3.82 11.16
N THR A 110 -16.22 4.75 11.75
CA THR A 110 -16.02 6.10 11.20
C THR A 110 -15.05 6.09 10.01
N VAL A 111 -14.08 5.16 10.01
CA VAL A 111 -13.02 5.08 9.00
C VAL A 111 -13.47 4.28 7.78
N VAL A 112 -14.02 3.09 8.00
CA VAL A 112 -14.46 2.17 6.93
C VAL A 112 -15.90 2.45 6.53
N GLY A 113 -16.74 2.76 7.50
CA GLY A 113 -18.18 2.83 7.35
C GLY A 113 -18.88 1.80 8.24
N SER A 114 -20.20 1.92 8.31
CA SER A 114 -21.06 1.01 9.06
C SER A 114 -22.38 0.84 8.34
N ILE A 115 -23.20 -0.09 8.80
CA ILE A 115 -24.58 -0.21 8.33
C ILE A 115 -25.40 0.99 8.79
N ASP A 116 -26.29 1.48 7.93
CA ASP A 116 -27.31 2.46 8.29
C ASP A 116 -28.50 1.79 8.97
N LEU A 117 -28.44 1.71 10.31
CA LEU A 117 -29.52 1.14 11.11
C LEU A 117 -30.84 1.90 10.96
N LYS A 118 -30.82 3.20 10.64
CA LYS A 118 -32.06 4.00 10.48
C LYS A 118 -32.80 3.60 9.21
N LYS A 119 -32.06 3.42 8.11
CA LYS A 119 -32.64 2.94 6.85
C LYS A 119 -33.12 1.49 6.95
N ILE A 120 -32.35 0.61 7.59
CA ILE A 120 -32.76 -0.79 7.74
C ILE A 120 -34.01 -0.94 8.61
N SER A 121 -34.12 -0.14 9.67
CA SER A 121 -35.26 -0.20 10.60
C SER A 121 -36.44 0.68 10.18
N SER A 122 -36.34 1.37 9.04
CA SER A 122 -37.41 2.23 8.52
C SER A 122 -38.66 1.40 8.21
N ARG A 123 -39.82 1.88 8.67
CA ARG A 123 -41.12 1.22 8.42
C ARG A 123 -41.68 1.52 7.04
N GLU A 124 -41.26 2.63 6.44
CA GLU A 124 -41.77 3.12 5.16
C GLU A 124 -40.99 2.49 4.01
N GLU A 125 -39.65 2.56 4.07
CA GLU A 125 -38.73 2.03 3.07
C GLU A 125 -37.53 1.36 3.75
N PRO A 126 -37.67 0.09 4.21
CA PRO A 126 -36.55 -0.65 4.79
C PRO A 126 -35.52 -0.99 3.71
N GLU A 127 -34.33 -0.42 3.82
CA GLU A 127 -33.24 -0.60 2.86
C GLU A 127 -31.93 -0.94 3.58
N ALA A 128 -31.23 -1.98 3.09
CA ALA A 128 -29.87 -2.29 3.50
C ALA A 128 -28.89 -1.28 2.89
N ALA A 129 -28.56 -0.25 3.66
CA ALA A 129 -27.66 0.83 3.24
C ALA A 129 -26.40 0.90 4.10
N LEU A 130 -25.34 1.46 3.52
CA LEU A 130 -24.06 1.69 4.20
C LEU A 130 -23.85 3.19 4.43
N LEU A 131 -23.46 3.54 5.66
CA LEU A 131 -22.87 4.83 5.98
C LEU A 131 -21.38 4.77 5.63
N LEU A 132 -20.96 5.57 4.65
CA LEU A 132 -19.56 5.57 4.23
C LEU A 132 -18.65 6.23 5.27
N GLY A 133 -17.56 5.54 5.58
CA GLY A 133 -16.48 6.07 6.39
C GLY A 133 -15.55 7.00 5.63
N THR A 134 -14.52 7.47 6.32
CA THR A 134 -13.48 8.34 5.76
C THR A 134 -12.80 7.76 4.52
N ILE A 135 -12.43 6.47 4.51
CA ILE A 135 -11.63 5.90 3.42
C ILE A 135 -12.42 5.80 2.10
N PRO A 136 -13.64 5.21 2.05
CA PRO A 136 -14.40 5.18 0.81
C PRO A 136 -14.74 6.59 0.28
N ARG A 137 -14.98 7.56 1.17
CA ARG A 137 -15.24 8.97 0.81
C ARG A 137 -14.02 9.70 0.28
N ALA A 138 -12.82 9.19 0.54
CA ALA A 138 -11.56 9.76 0.06
C ALA A 138 -11.10 9.18 -1.29
N HIS A 139 -11.87 8.25 -1.89
CA HIS A 139 -11.51 7.62 -3.18
C HIS A 139 -11.14 8.69 -4.24
N ARG A 140 -10.04 8.42 -4.97
CA ARG A 140 -9.33 9.33 -5.90
C ARG A 140 -8.78 10.59 -5.21
N GLY A 141 -8.42 10.46 -3.95
CA GLY A 141 -7.91 11.54 -3.12
C GLY A 141 -6.88 11.08 -2.10
N ILE A 142 -6.75 11.88 -1.04
CA ILE A 142 -5.70 11.76 -0.03
C ILE A 142 -6.34 11.59 1.34
N ILE A 143 -5.73 10.71 2.12
CA ILE A 143 -6.03 10.54 3.54
C ILE A 143 -4.80 10.90 4.33
N PHE A 144 -4.95 11.87 5.23
CA PHE A 144 -3.91 12.24 6.17
C PHE A 144 -4.15 11.60 7.53
N VAL A 145 -3.10 10.98 8.09
CA VAL A 145 -3.08 10.38 9.41
C VAL A 145 -2.02 11.07 10.25
N ASP A 146 -2.47 11.86 11.21
CA ASP A 146 -1.59 12.47 12.22
C ASP A 146 -1.28 11.41 13.29
N GLU A 147 -0.05 11.40 13.81
CA GLU A 147 0.39 10.45 14.84
C GLU A 147 0.12 8.96 14.48
N ILE A 148 0.55 8.52 13.28
CA ILE A 148 0.32 7.14 12.80
C ILE A 148 0.81 6.06 13.76
N ASN A 149 1.89 6.33 14.49
CA ASN A 149 2.45 5.44 15.50
C ASN A 149 1.47 5.19 16.65
N ARG A 150 0.66 6.19 17.04
CA ARG A 150 -0.38 6.03 18.06
C ARG A 150 -1.55 5.20 17.56
N ILE A 151 -1.91 5.28 16.28
CA ILE A 151 -2.91 4.36 15.70
C ILE A 151 -2.37 2.93 15.71
N ALA A 152 -1.12 2.74 15.32
CA ALA A 152 -0.48 1.42 15.28
C ALA A 152 -0.47 0.74 16.65
N ASP A 153 -0.28 1.51 17.72
CA ASP A 153 -0.27 1.05 19.11
C ASP A 153 -1.70 0.87 19.69
N THR A 154 -2.52 1.92 19.65
CA THR A 154 -3.79 1.97 20.39
C THR A 154 -4.99 1.37 19.65
N SER A 155 -4.92 1.27 18.32
CA SER A 155 -6.04 0.80 17.48
C SER A 155 -5.55 -0.22 16.45
N PRO A 156 -5.23 -1.46 16.87
CA PRO A 156 -4.68 -2.47 15.96
C PRO A 156 -5.56 -2.74 14.74
N GLU A 157 -6.87 -2.71 14.91
CA GLU A 157 -7.88 -2.90 13.86
C GLU A 157 -7.78 -1.85 12.75
N LEU A 158 -7.54 -0.57 13.11
CA LEU A 158 -7.35 0.50 12.12
C LEU A 158 -6.05 0.34 11.36
N ALA A 159 -5.00 -0.09 12.04
CA ALA A 159 -3.74 -0.39 11.38
C ALA A 159 -3.87 -1.57 10.41
N ASP A 160 -4.65 -2.61 10.72
CA ASP A 160 -4.96 -3.69 9.77
C ASP A 160 -5.73 -3.19 8.54
N ILE A 161 -6.72 -2.31 8.75
CA ILE A 161 -7.44 -1.67 7.64
C ILE A 161 -6.49 -0.86 6.75
N LEU A 162 -5.57 -0.10 7.34
CA LEU A 162 -4.57 0.64 6.57
C LEU A 162 -3.62 -0.30 5.81
N LEU A 163 -3.22 -1.42 6.41
CA LEU A 163 -2.42 -2.45 5.73
C LEU A 163 -3.12 -2.99 4.48
N ASP A 164 -4.43 -3.26 4.56
CA ASP A 164 -5.23 -3.74 3.43
C ASP A 164 -5.38 -2.68 2.34
N VAL A 165 -5.65 -1.44 2.72
CA VAL A 165 -5.82 -0.31 1.79
C VAL A 165 -4.51 0.05 1.10
N MET A 166 -3.38 -0.02 1.80
CA MET A 166 -2.04 0.27 1.24
C MET A 166 -1.39 -0.95 0.58
N GLY A 167 -1.95 -2.15 0.79
CA GLY A 167 -1.37 -3.42 0.37
C GLY A 167 -1.38 -3.58 -1.15
N THR A 168 -2.49 -3.22 -1.79
CA THR A 168 -2.67 -3.28 -3.25
C THR A 168 -2.89 -1.88 -3.83
N LYS A 169 -2.59 -1.71 -5.13
CA LYS A 169 -2.84 -0.48 -5.89
C LYS A 169 -3.69 -0.85 -7.12
N PRO A 170 -5.03 -0.68 -7.08
CA PRO A 170 -5.85 -0.04 -6.06
C PRO A 170 -5.98 -0.86 -4.76
N GLY A 171 -6.21 -0.17 -3.64
CA GLY A 171 -6.55 -0.78 -2.36
C GLY A 171 -7.97 -1.32 -2.35
N ARG A 172 -8.36 -2.02 -1.29
CA ARG A 172 -9.75 -2.47 -1.09
C ARG A 172 -10.17 -2.36 0.36
N ILE A 173 -11.47 -2.19 0.54
CA ILE A 173 -12.14 -2.29 1.83
C ILE A 173 -13.15 -3.41 1.75
N GLN A 174 -13.21 -4.23 2.78
CA GLN A 174 -14.18 -5.31 2.93
C GLN A 174 -15.01 -5.07 4.19
N ILE A 175 -16.33 -4.96 4.02
CA ILE A 175 -17.29 -4.79 5.11
C ILE A 175 -18.06 -6.09 5.25
N GLU A 176 -17.97 -6.69 6.44
CA GLU A 176 -18.62 -7.94 6.79
C GLU A 176 -19.44 -7.75 8.05
N GLU A 177 -20.73 -8.02 7.94
CA GLU A 177 -21.67 -7.86 9.05
C GLU A 177 -22.64 -9.04 9.05
N VAL A 178 -23.00 -9.50 10.24
CA VAL A 178 -23.76 -10.75 10.40
C VAL A 178 -25.13 -10.63 9.75
N GLY A 179 -25.45 -11.56 8.85
CA GLY A 179 -26.73 -11.61 8.15
C GLY A 179 -26.82 -10.70 6.93
N LEU A 180 -25.72 -10.05 6.53
CA LEU A 180 -25.64 -9.26 5.29
C LEU A 180 -24.53 -9.79 4.38
N PRO A 181 -24.67 -9.62 3.05
CA PRO A 181 -23.62 -10.01 2.12
C PRO A 181 -22.36 -9.16 2.34
N THR A 182 -21.21 -9.78 2.18
CA THR A 182 -19.92 -9.08 2.20
C THR A 182 -19.87 -8.04 1.08
N VAL A 183 -19.50 -6.81 1.44
CA VAL A 183 -19.34 -5.72 0.49
C VAL A 183 -17.85 -5.41 0.34
N VAL A 184 -17.35 -5.50 -0.90
CA VAL A 184 -15.96 -5.14 -1.24
C VAL A 184 -15.97 -3.88 -2.09
N ILE A 185 -15.21 -2.87 -1.66
CA ILE A 185 -15.13 -1.56 -2.31
C ILE A 185 -13.67 -1.29 -2.67
N PRO A 186 -13.30 -1.23 -3.96
CA PRO A 186 -11.96 -0.82 -4.35
C PRO A 186 -11.76 0.68 -4.07
N VAL A 187 -10.64 1.03 -3.46
CA VAL A 187 -10.31 2.40 -3.07
C VAL A 187 -8.94 2.81 -3.61
N GLN A 188 -8.90 3.92 -4.34
CA GLN A 188 -7.66 4.55 -4.81
C GLN A 188 -7.39 5.76 -3.94
N VAL A 189 -6.60 5.58 -2.88
CA VAL A 189 -6.28 6.65 -1.94
C VAL A 189 -4.79 6.67 -1.65
N SER A 190 -4.20 7.86 -1.62
CA SER A 190 -2.84 8.03 -1.12
C SER A 190 -2.89 8.29 0.39
N ILE A 191 -2.07 7.57 1.15
CA ILE A 191 -2.00 7.70 2.60
C ILE A 191 -0.78 8.55 2.93
N TRP A 192 -1.03 9.70 3.56
CA TRP A 192 0.00 10.58 4.08
C TRP A 192 0.00 10.43 5.59
N ALA A 193 1.14 10.09 6.16
CA ALA A 193 1.27 9.91 7.61
C ALA A 193 2.28 10.89 8.18
N ALA A 194 2.06 11.32 9.42
CA ALA A 194 3.06 11.99 10.23
C ALA A 194 3.22 11.28 11.57
N SER A 195 4.44 11.25 12.11
CA SER A 195 4.68 10.85 13.50
C SER A 195 5.88 11.58 14.10
N ASN A 196 6.00 11.51 15.42
CA ASN A 196 7.21 11.86 16.14
C ASN A 196 7.80 10.60 16.78
N PRO A 197 8.99 10.13 16.36
CA PRO A 197 9.59 8.92 16.91
C PRO A 197 10.10 9.07 18.36
N ASP A 198 10.33 10.30 18.85
CA ASP A 198 10.84 10.56 20.21
C ASP A 198 9.76 10.50 21.30
N GLU A 199 8.49 10.39 20.91
CA GLU A 199 7.37 10.29 21.84
C GLU A 199 6.88 8.86 21.95
N GLU A 200 6.36 8.47 23.12
CA GLU A 200 5.60 7.23 23.25
C GLU A 200 4.46 7.21 22.20
N PRO A 201 4.29 6.11 21.44
CA PRO A 201 4.87 4.77 21.59
C PRO A 201 6.25 4.51 20.93
N GLY A 202 6.89 5.51 20.32
CA GLY A 202 8.18 5.41 19.66
C GLY A 202 8.09 5.43 18.12
N PRO A 203 9.16 4.99 17.42
CA PRO A 203 9.20 4.86 15.97
C PRO A 203 8.19 3.84 15.43
N LEU A 204 7.64 4.09 14.24
CA LEU A 204 6.59 3.23 13.68
C LEU A 204 7.12 1.82 13.33
N GLU A 205 8.36 1.73 12.88
CA GLU A 205 9.07 0.50 12.56
C GLU A 205 9.20 -0.44 13.77
N ASP A 206 9.36 0.12 14.97
CA ASP A 206 9.49 -0.64 16.22
C ASP A 206 8.13 -1.13 16.73
N ILE A 207 7.09 -0.31 16.55
CA ILE A 207 5.73 -0.64 17.01
C ILE A 207 5.06 -1.63 16.07
N ARG A 208 5.12 -1.36 14.75
CA ARG A 208 4.43 -2.15 13.72
C ARG A 208 5.17 -2.09 12.39
N ARG A 209 6.29 -2.79 12.32
CA ARG A 209 7.14 -2.94 11.12
C ARG A 209 6.37 -3.21 9.82
N GLN A 210 5.32 -4.04 9.89
CA GLN A 210 4.47 -4.35 8.72
C GLN A 210 3.80 -3.11 8.12
N LEU A 211 3.34 -2.17 8.96
CA LEU A 211 2.70 -0.93 8.53
C LEU A 211 3.73 0.05 7.98
N SER A 212 4.90 0.14 8.62
CA SER A 212 6.03 0.92 8.13
C SER A 212 6.43 0.48 6.71
N ASP A 213 6.58 -0.82 6.46
CA ASP A 213 6.91 -1.37 5.13
C ASP A 213 5.88 -1.03 4.04
N ARG A 214 4.62 -0.76 4.41
CA ARG A 214 3.59 -0.35 3.44
C ARG A 214 3.74 1.08 2.95
N PHE A 215 4.51 1.94 3.62
CA PHE A 215 4.82 3.25 3.04
C PHE A 215 5.81 3.10 1.89
N ASP A 216 5.55 3.77 0.77
CA ASP A 216 6.47 3.76 -0.37
C ASP A 216 7.73 4.59 -0.05
N PHE A 217 7.55 5.68 0.70
CA PHE A 217 8.63 6.60 1.07
C PHE A 217 8.51 7.06 2.52
N THR A 218 9.65 7.20 3.20
CA THR A 218 9.75 7.85 4.52
C THR A 218 10.71 9.03 4.45
N VAL A 219 10.29 10.17 4.98
CA VAL A 219 11.08 11.41 5.01
C VAL A 219 11.23 11.90 6.45
N ASN A 220 12.44 12.29 6.83
CA ASN A 220 12.66 13.01 8.08
C ASN A 220 12.62 14.50 7.82
N VAL A 221 11.81 15.16 8.62
CA VAL A 221 11.62 16.60 8.59
C VAL A 221 12.33 17.19 9.79
N GLU A 222 13.40 17.89 9.49
CA GLU A 222 14.30 18.47 10.48
C GLU A 222 13.99 19.94 10.72
N ARG A 223 14.48 20.47 11.84
CA ARG A 223 14.36 21.90 12.15
C ARG A 223 15.28 22.69 11.20
N PRO A 224 14.91 23.93 10.83
CA PRO A 224 15.82 24.81 10.11
C PRO A 224 17.05 25.09 10.99
N VAL A 225 18.24 24.88 10.44
CA VAL A 225 19.52 25.15 11.13
C VAL A 225 19.97 26.59 10.90
N ASP A 226 19.55 27.20 9.79
CA ASP A 226 19.93 28.56 9.42
C ASP A 226 19.03 29.61 10.11
N THR A 227 19.68 30.53 10.81
CA THR A 227 19.03 31.68 11.47
C THR A 227 18.28 32.59 10.49
N ALA A 228 18.75 32.73 9.25
CA ALA A 228 18.07 33.53 8.23
C ALA A 228 16.71 32.91 7.87
N VAL A 229 16.67 31.59 7.69
CA VAL A 229 15.43 30.84 7.44
C VAL A 229 14.47 30.96 8.62
N LEU A 230 14.96 30.83 9.86
CA LEU A 230 14.14 31.02 11.06
C LEU A 230 13.52 32.41 11.10
N LYS A 231 14.31 33.45 10.81
CA LYS A 231 13.82 34.82 10.74
C LYS A 231 12.71 34.95 9.68
N MET A 232 12.89 34.40 8.48
CA MET A 232 11.83 34.41 7.46
C MET A 232 10.55 33.68 7.92
N ILE A 233 10.68 32.56 8.66
CA ILE A 233 9.53 31.81 9.19
C ILE A 233 8.76 32.63 10.24
N LEU A 234 9.48 33.36 11.10
CA LEU A 234 8.95 34.19 12.18
C LEU A 234 8.34 35.48 11.67
N ASP A 235 9.04 36.18 10.78
CA ASP A 235 8.57 37.41 10.15
C ASP A 235 7.26 37.16 9.40
N GLY A 236 7.09 35.93 8.89
CA GLY A 236 5.97 35.52 8.06
C GLY A 236 6.09 36.23 6.71
N ASN A 237 5.92 35.50 5.61
CA ASN A 237 5.87 36.14 4.30
C ASN A 237 4.63 37.07 4.25
N ASN A 238 4.81 38.33 4.66
CA ASN A 238 3.83 39.41 4.66
C ASN A 238 3.70 40.06 3.28
N GLU A 239 4.43 39.54 2.28
CA GLU A 239 4.29 39.96 0.91
C GLU A 239 2.98 39.41 0.34
N LYS A 240 2.01 40.32 0.16
CA LYS A 240 0.73 40.14 -0.52
C LYS A 240 0.87 39.80 -2.01
N TYR A 241 1.92 39.09 -2.40
CA TYR A 241 2.20 38.75 -3.79
C TYR A 241 1.44 37.49 -4.19
N ASN A 242 0.32 37.67 -4.90
CA ASN A 242 -0.34 36.70 -5.78
C ASN A 242 -0.30 35.22 -5.35
N ASP A 243 -0.57 34.95 -4.07
CA ASP A 243 -0.67 33.59 -3.49
C ASP A 243 -1.50 32.65 -4.38
N SER A 244 -2.60 33.15 -4.93
CA SER A 244 -3.50 32.39 -5.79
C SER A 244 -2.85 31.99 -7.12
N TYR A 245 -2.04 32.87 -7.72
CA TYR A 245 -1.40 32.58 -9.01
C TYR A 245 -0.40 31.42 -8.89
N LEU A 246 0.46 31.46 -7.86
CA LEU A 246 1.45 30.40 -7.64
C LEU A 246 0.81 29.04 -7.34
N ILE A 247 -0.31 29.04 -6.62
CA ILE A 247 -1.08 27.83 -6.33
C ILE A 247 -1.71 27.27 -7.62
N GLU A 248 -2.33 28.12 -8.44
CA GLU A 248 -2.94 27.69 -9.70
C GLU A 248 -1.89 27.23 -10.72
N GLU A 249 -0.76 27.92 -10.85
CA GLU A 249 0.37 27.47 -11.69
C GLU A 249 0.86 26.08 -11.27
N LYS A 250 0.91 25.83 -9.96
CA LYS A 250 1.30 24.52 -9.43
C LYS A 250 0.28 23.43 -9.75
N LYS A 251 -1.02 23.71 -9.64
CA LYS A 251 -2.09 22.78 -10.06
C LYS A 251 -2.01 22.49 -11.55
N GLU A 252 -1.80 23.50 -12.39
CA GLU A 252 -1.62 23.32 -13.83
C GLU A 252 -0.40 22.45 -14.15
N LYS A 253 0.72 22.67 -13.45
CA LYS A 253 1.92 21.82 -13.61
C LYS A 253 1.62 20.36 -13.29
N LEU A 254 0.87 20.08 -12.22
CA LEU A 254 0.47 18.71 -11.86
C LEU A 254 -0.44 18.09 -12.93
N LEU A 255 -1.39 18.84 -13.47
CA LEU A 255 -2.29 18.36 -14.54
C LEU A 255 -1.53 18.12 -15.86
N ARG A 256 -0.58 18.98 -16.22
CA ARG A 256 0.29 18.76 -17.39
C ARG A 256 1.14 17.50 -17.20
N ALA A 257 1.72 17.32 -16.02
CA ALA A 257 2.52 16.13 -15.70
C ALA A 257 1.68 14.84 -15.72
N GLN A 258 0.41 14.89 -15.31
CA GLN A 258 -0.53 13.76 -15.40
C GLN A 258 -0.74 13.32 -16.85
N ALA A 259 -0.86 14.28 -17.79
CA ALA A 259 -1.12 13.97 -19.19
C ALA A 259 0.06 13.27 -19.89
N ILE A 260 1.30 13.53 -19.45
CA ILE A 260 2.53 13.01 -20.06
C ILE A 260 3.14 11.85 -19.28
N ILE A 261 2.55 11.43 -18.15
CA ILE A 261 3.19 10.45 -17.25
C ILE A 261 3.50 9.13 -17.96
N ASP A 262 2.65 8.71 -18.89
CA ASP A 262 2.80 7.45 -19.63
C ASP A 262 3.89 7.49 -20.72
N ASP A 263 4.37 8.69 -21.07
CA ASP A 263 5.51 8.86 -21.98
C ASP A 263 6.85 8.56 -21.29
N PHE A 264 6.87 8.60 -19.94
CA PHE A 264 8.07 8.32 -19.16
C PHE A 264 8.18 6.83 -18.82
N SER A 265 9.32 6.26 -19.19
CA SER A 265 9.67 4.88 -18.84
C SER A 265 11.12 4.83 -18.35
N LEU A 266 11.42 3.81 -17.54
CA LEU A 266 12.77 3.57 -17.05
C LEU A 266 13.58 2.86 -18.12
N SER A 267 14.79 3.35 -18.37
CA SER A 267 15.74 2.66 -19.24
C SER A 267 16.10 1.28 -18.69
N ASP A 268 16.46 0.36 -19.57
CA ASP A 268 16.88 -0.99 -19.16
C ASP A 268 18.18 -0.95 -18.34
N GLU A 269 19.01 0.08 -18.52
CA GLU A 269 20.16 0.37 -17.65
C GLU A 269 19.71 0.63 -16.20
N ILE A 270 18.72 1.50 -15.99
CA ILE A 270 18.19 1.78 -14.65
C ILE A 270 17.55 0.53 -14.03
N LYS A 271 16.80 -0.25 -14.82
CA LYS A 271 16.23 -1.52 -14.32
C LYS A 271 17.33 -2.50 -13.90
N SER A 272 18.42 -2.57 -14.66
CA SER A 272 19.58 -3.40 -14.33
C SER A 272 20.27 -2.93 -13.04
N ILE A 273 20.40 -1.60 -12.85
CA ILE A 273 20.91 -1.01 -11.61
C ILE A 273 20.02 -1.38 -10.42
N LEU A 274 18.70 -1.24 -10.55
CA LEU A 274 17.74 -1.59 -9.50
C LEU A 274 17.77 -3.09 -9.17
N ALA A 275 17.90 -3.96 -10.18
CA ALA A 275 18.04 -5.40 -9.97
C ALA A 275 19.35 -5.73 -9.24
N SER A 276 20.47 -5.12 -9.64
CA SER A 276 21.75 -5.30 -8.93
C SER A 276 21.66 -4.79 -7.48
N MET A 277 21.02 -3.64 -7.25
CA MET A 277 20.80 -3.10 -5.92
C MET A 277 19.99 -4.07 -5.04
N TYR A 278 18.97 -4.73 -5.59
CA TYR A 278 18.17 -5.72 -4.86
C TYR A 278 19.00 -6.91 -4.38
N VAL A 279 19.84 -7.45 -5.27
CA VAL A 279 20.66 -8.64 -4.99
C VAL A 279 21.87 -8.31 -4.12
N ASP A 280 22.64 -7.29 -4.50
CA ASP A 280 23.92 -6.93 -3.88
C ASP A 280 23.75 -6.49 -2.43
N PHE A 281 22.66 -5.80 -2.11
CA PHE A 281 22.36 -5.31 -0.75
C PHE A 281 21.33 -6.16 0.00
N GLY A 282 20.91 -7.30 -0.56
CA GLY A 282 20.02 -8.27 0.10
C GLY A 282 18.68 -7.67 0.52
N LEU A 283 18.03 -6.90 -0.35
CA LEU A 283 16.74 -6.27 -0.03
C LEU A 283 15.66 -7.35 0.19
N GLU A 284 14.94 -7.27 1.30
CA GLU A 284 13.94 -8.29 1.68
C GLU A 284 12.64 -8.21 0.85
N SER A 285 12.34 -7.05 0.24
CA SER A 285 11.04 -6.77 -0.37
C SER A 285 11.16 -6.04 -1.71
N LEU A 286 10.53 -6.60 -2.75
CA LEU A 286 10.41 -6.00 -4.09
C LEU A 286 9.67 -4.66 -4.07
N ARG A 287 8.87 -4.40 -3.02
CA ARG A 287 8.16 -3.13 -2.83
C ARG A 287 9.12 -1.95 -2.83
N SER A 288 10.41 -2.15 -2.49
CA SER A 288 11.42 -1.08 -2.47
C SER A 288 11.76 -0.64 -3.87
N ILE A 289 11.97 -1.61 -4.74
CA ILE A 289 12.22 -1.41 -6.16
C ILE A 289 10.99 -0.81 -6.82
N GLU A 290 9.80 -1.35 -6.56
CA GLU A 290 8.55 -0.83 -7.12
C GLU A 290 8.28 0.63 -6.72
N ALA A 291 8.50 0.97 -5.45
CA ALA A 291 8.36 2.36 -4.97
C ALA A 291 9.33 3.30 -5.71
N ILE A 292 10.60 2.90 -5.84
CA ILE A 292 11.60 3.70 -6.57
C ILE A 292 11.23 3.82 -8.05
N MET A 293 10.79 2.74 -8.69
CA MET A 293 10.39 2.75 -10.10
C MET A 293 9.20 3.68 -10.35
N LEU A 294 8.15 3.56 -9.53
CA LEU A 294 6.96 4.38 -9.63
C LEU A 294 7.26 5.85 -9.34
N GLY A 295 8.01 6.11 -8.26
CA GLY A 295 8.47 7.46 -7.93
C GLY A 295 9.33 8.07 -9.02
N ALA A 296 10.16 7.28 -9.70
CA ALA A 296 11.01 7.75 -10.78
C ALA A 296 10.17 8.14 -12.00
N LYS A 297 9.21 7.30 -12.41
CA LYS A 297 8.27 7.64 -13.50
C LYS A 297 7.53 8.96 -13.21
N ILE A 298 6.95 9.08 -12.02
CA ILE A 298 6.18 10.25 -11.59
C ILE A 298 7.07 11.51 -11.50
N ARG A 299 8.24 11.39 -10.87
CA ARG A 299 9.18 12.52 -10.72
C ARG A 299 9.74 12.94 -12.07
N GLY A 300 9.99 12.00 -12.98
CA GLY A 300 10.37 12.29 -14.36
C GLY A 300 9.33 13.13 -15.08
N ALA A 301 8.05 12.79 -14.93
CA ALA A 301 6.94 13.58 -15.47
C ALA A 301 6.83 14.98 -14.83
N LEU A 302 7.05 15.12 -13.51
CA LEU A 302 7.07 16.41 -12.82
C LEU A 302 8.22 17.33 -13.27
N LEU A 303 9.35 16.74 -13.65
CA LEU A 303 10.55 17.44 -14.10
C LEU A 303 10.60 17.61 -15.63
N GLY A 304 9.77 16.89 -16.38
CA GLY A 304 9.81 16.85 -17.85
C GLY A 304 11.08 16.19 -18.40
N LYS A 305 11.72 15.29 -17.62
CA LYS A 305 12.99 14.63 -17.98
C LYS A 305 12.92 13.14 -17.66
N ASN A 306 13.48 12.30 -18.53
CA ASN A 306 13.64 10.89 -18.22
C ASN A 306 14.49 10.71 -16.95
N PRO A 307 14.08 9.82 -16.03
CA PRO A 307 14.81 9.58 -14.79
C PRO A 307 16.26 9.16 -15.06
N ASP A 308 17.18 9.68 -14.28
CA ASP A 308 18.59 9.29 -14.31
C ASP A 308 19.00 8.65 -12.97
N ILE A 309 20.26 8.23 -12.87
CA ILE A 309 20.81 7.63 -11.63
C ILE A 309 20.70 8.61 -10.45
N GLY A 310 20.77 9.92 -10.68
CA GLY A 310 20.58 10.93 -9.64
C GLY A 310 19.19 10.86 -9.01
N GLU A 311 18.16 10.67 -9.83
CA GLU A 311 16.80 10.48 -9.31
C GLU A 311 16.61 9.15 -8.60
N ILE A 312 17.28 8.10 -9.05
CA ILE A 312 17.29 6.81 -8.33
C ILE A 312 17.96 6.97 -6.96
N ILE A 313 19.07 7.69 -6.85
CA ILE A 313 19.73 7.99 -5.57
C ILE A 313 18.79 8.77 -4.65
N PHE A 314 18.12 9.80 -5.17
CA PHE A 314 17.15 10.58 -4.41
C PHE A 314 16.01 9.71 -3.85
N LEU A 315 15.40 8.89 -4.70
CA LEU A 315 14.26 8.04 -4.32
C LEU A 315 14.67 6.87 -3.43
N ALA A 316 15.85 6.27 -3.67
CA ALA A 316 16.38 5.19 -2.84
C ALA A 316 16.59 5.65 -1.40
N ARG A 317 17.09 6.87 -1.18
CA ARG A 317 17.22 7.47 0.17
C ARG A 317 15.89 7.52 0.92
N LEU A 318 14.79 7.81 0.20
CA LEU A 318 13.46 7.96 0.81
C LEU A 318 12.75 6.60 0.95
N ALA A 319 12.90 5.71 -0.03
CA ALA A 319 12.21 4.41 -0.06
C ALA A 319 12.82 3.38 0.89
N LEU A 320 14.14 3.41 1.09
CA LEU A 320 14.86 2.41 1.87
C LEU A 320 15.07 2.80 3.33
N ARG A 321 14.78 4.06 3.70
CA ARG A 321 15.02 4.60 5.04
C ARG A 321 14.44 3.74 6.16
N HIS A 322 13.20 3.27 6.00
CA HIS A 322 12.48 2.48 7.00
C HIS A 322 12.65 0.95 6.79
N ARG A 323 13.48 0.54 5.82
CA ARG A 323 13.68 -0.87 5.44
C ARG A 323 15.11 -1.36 5.62
N MET A 324 16.05 -0.43 5.82
CA MET A 324 17.47 -0.70 5.92
C MET A 324 18.09 0.13 7.02
N ASP A 325 19.11 -0.44 7.68
CA ASP A 325 19.94 0.29 8.62
C ASP A 325 20.67 1.45 7.93
N ALA A 326 20.88 2.54 8.66
CA ALA A 326 21.54 3.74 8.15
C ALA A 326 22.95 3.46 7.57
N LYS A 327 23.68 2.48 8.11
CA LYS A 327 25.01 2.08 7.60
C LYS A 327 24.91 1.48 6.19
N ASN A 328 24.06 0.48 6.01
CA ASN A 328 23.87 -0.21 4.73
C ASN A 328 23.28 0.74 3.69
N LEU A 329 22.34 1.60 4.10
CA LEU A 329 21.80 2.63 3.23
C LEU A 329 22.88 3.58 2.71
N ASN A 330 23.77 4.07 3.59
CA ASN A 330 24.86 4.95 3.18
C ASN A 330 25.86 4.26 2.24
N GLU A 331 26.13 2.97 2.43
CA GLU A 331 26.97 2.18 1.53
C GLU A 331 26.34 2.03 0.14
N LEU A 332 25.04 1.71 0.11
CA LEU A 332 24.25 1.62 -1.13
C LEU A 332 24.27 2.93 -1.91
N ILE A 333 24.03 4.05 -1.22
CA ILE A 333 24.05 5.37 -1.84
C ILE A 333 25.44 5.71 -2.40
N LYS A 334 26.52 5.41 -1.67
CA LYS A 334 27.89 5.60 -2.17
C LYS A 334 28.16 4.76 -3.42
N HIS A 335 27.70 3.51 -3.45
CA HIS A 335 27.86 2.65 -4.61
C HIS A 335 27.10 3.19 -5.83
N LEU A 336 25.88 3.70 -5.66
CA LEU A 336 25.15 4.37 -6.74
C LEU A 336 25.82 5.67 -7.21
N GLU A 337 26.38 6.47 -6.30
CA GLU A 337 27.14 7.68 -6.64
C GLU A 337 28.42 7.36 -7.43
N GLN A 338 29.13 6.28 -7.08
CA GLN A 338 30.29 5.81 -7.84
C GLN A 338 29.91 5.41 -9.26
N ARG A 339 28.80 4.67 -9.44
CA ARG A 339 28.27 4.33 -10.78
C ARG A 339 27.84 5.55 -11.57
N ARG A 340 27.27 6.58 -10.91
CA ARG A 340 26.93 7.85 -11.57
C ARG A 340 28.17 8.55 -12.15
N HIS A 341 29.32 8.46 -11.49
CA HIS A 341 30.57 9.07 -11.94
C HIS A 341 31.41 8.20 -12.89
N GLN A 342 31.05 6.91 -13.02
CA GLN A 342 31.64 5.98 -13.96
C GLN A 342 30.58 5.52 -14.97
N PRO A 343 30.18 6.35 -15.95
CA PRO A 343 29.41 5.84 -17.08
C PRO A 343 30.27 4.76 -17.75
N GLU A 344 29.82 3.51 -17.72
CA GLU A 344 30.59 2.38 -18.22
C GLU A 344 30.99 2.62 -19.68
N LYS A 345 32.29 2.84 -19.92
CA LYS A 345 32.92 2.46 -21.18
C LYS A 345 32.89 0.92 -21.25
N LYS A 346 31.80 0.32 -21.74
CA LYS A 346 31.75 -1.03 -22.33
C LYS A 346 30.33 -1.43 -22.73
N SER A 347 30.02 -1.32 -24.01
CA SER A 347 28.93 -2.09 -24.64
C SER A 347 29.34 -2.54 -26.05
N GLU A 348 30.49 -3.21 -26.18
CA GLU A 348 30.82 -3.98 -27.39
C GLU A 348 31.38 -5.39 -27.12
N ALA A 349 31.70 -5.76 -25.89
CA ALA A 349 32.33 -7.06 -25.59
C ALA A 349 31.39 -8.12 -24.99
N ALA A 350 30.21 -7.76 -24.47
CA ALA A 350 29.31 -8.72 -23.79
C ALA A 350 28.19 -9.30 -24.67
N MET A 351 28.00 -8.78 -25.90
CA MET A 351 26.93 -9.21 -26.81
C MET A 351 27.28 -10.41 -27.70
N LYS A 352 28.45 -11.06 -27.51
CA LYS A 352 28.89 -12.19 -28.34
C LYS A 352 28.96 -13.56 -27.64
N SER A 353 28.64 -13.70 -26.36
CA SER A 353 28.80 -14.99 -25.67
C SER A 353 27.54 -15.64 -25.08
N ASN A 354 26.40 -14.96 -25.00
CA ASN A 354 25.24 -15.51 -24.26
C ASN A 354 23.98 -15.81 -25.10
N ASP A 355 24.02 -15.69 -26.43
CA ASP A 355 22.84 -15.94 -27.29
C ASP A 355 22.83 -17.31 -28.00
N CYS A 356 23.75 -18.24 -27.66
CA CYS A 356 23.83 -19.55 -28.34
C CYS A 356 23.14 -20.73 -27.62
N ASP A 357 22.99 -20.72 -26.29
CA ASP A 357 22.69 -21.97 -25.56
C ASP A 357 21.27 -22.12 -24.97
N LEU A 358 20.40 -21.12 -25.08
CA LEU A 358 19.01 -21.23 -24.57
C LEU A 358 17.94 -21.47 -25.65
N ARG A 359 18.28 -21.32 -26.94
CA ARG A 359 17.32 -21.52 -28.05
C ARG A 359 17.32 -22.92 -28.67
N LYS A 360 18.24 -23.82 -28.31
CA LYS A 360 18.29 -25.20 -28.84
C LYS A 360 17.49 -26.23 -28.02
N ALA A 361 17.07 -25.92 -26.79
CA ALA A 361 16.39 -26.88 -25.92
C ALA A 361 14.86 -26.93 -26.10
N VAL A 362 14.24 -25.98 -26.82
CA VAL A 362 12.77 -25.86 -26.93
C VAL A 362 12.22 -26.26 -28.31
N LEU A 363 13.06 -26.52 -29.31
CA LEU A 363 12.64 -26.79 -30.69
C LEU A 363 12.89 -28.22 -31.23
N GLN A 364 13.30 -29.17 -30.40
CA GLN A 364 13.45 -30.59 -30.79
C GLN A 364 12.44 -31.54 -30.11
N LYS A 365 11.17 -31.12 -30.00
CA LYS A 365 10.10 -32.02 -29.51
C LYS A 365 8.84 -32.12 -30.35
N ASN A 366 8.80 -31.48 -31.52
CA ASN A 366 7.70 -31.65 -32.46
C ASN A 366 8.26 -31.92 -33.85
N ASN A 367 8.55 -33.18 -34.15
CA ASN A 367 8.20 -33.81 -35.42
C ASN A 367 8.55 -35.31 -35.36
N ASP A 368 7.72 -36.08 -36.07
CA ASP A 368 7.81 -37.51 -36.34
C ASP A 368 7.30 -38.46 -35.25
N GLN A 369 6.03 -38.87 -35.39
CA GLN A 369 5.72 -40.25 -35.79
C GLN A 369 4.21 -40.46 -36.01
N LYS A 370 3.84 -40.81 -37.25
CA LYS A 370 2.62 -41.56 -37.58
C LYS A 370 3.03 -42.89 -38.25
N ILE A 371 2.46 -43.96 -37.72
CA ILE A 371 2.13 -45.27 -38.34
C ILE A 371 3.28 -46.27 -38.54
N GLY A 372 3.13 -47.46 -37.92
CA GLY A 372 3.86 -48.67 -38.29
C GLY A 372 3.83 -49.78 -37.24
N THR A 373 3.10 -50.86 -37.53
CA THR A 373 2.78 -52.05 -36.72
C THR A 373 3.91 -53.00 -36.33
N ASN A 374 3.63 -53.79 -35.28
CA ASN A 374 4.01 -55.19 -35.00
C ASN A 374 5.22 -55.58 -34.11
N SER A 375 4.83 -56.10 -32.93
CA SER A 375 5.25 -57.35 -32.27
C SER A 375 6.74 -57.70 -32.09
N GLY A 376 7.14 -57.89 -30.83
CA GLY A 376 8.30 -58.72 -30.48
C GLY A 376 8.83 -58.47 -29.07
N LYS A 377 8.67 -59.46 -28.19
CA LYS A 377 9.25 -59.54 -26.84
C LYS A 377 10.76 -59.23 -26.87
N LEU A 378 11.28 -58.48 -25.90
CA LEU A 378 12.35 -58.95 -25.01
C LEU A 378 12.59 -57.99 -23.83
N LYS A 379 12.69 -58.58 -22.64
CA LYS A 379 13.02 -57.96 -21.36
C LYS A 379 14.52 -57.64 -21.28
N ASN A 380 14.90 -56.49 -20.74
CA ASN A 380 15.61 -56.36 -19.45
C ASN A 380 16.38 -55.03 -19.33
N LYS A 381 16.20 -54.41 -18.15
CA LYS A 381 17.14 -53.58 -17.39
C LYS A 381 17.67 -52.31 -18.07
N PHE A 382 17.15 -51.16 -17.64
CA PHE A 382 17.89 -50.06 -17.00
C PHE A 382 16.94 -48.85 -16.83
N PHE A 383 16.12 -48.86 -15.78
CA PHE A 383 15.47 -47.66 -15.25
C PHE A 383 15.58 -47.70 -13.72
N SER A 384 16.47 -46.86 -13.20
CA SER A 384 16.34 -46.17 -11.90
C SER A 384 17.59 -45.31 -11.70
N PRO A 385 17.53 -44.05 -12.13
CA PRO A 385 17.97 -43.01 -11.22
C PRO A 385 17.08 -41.77 -11.35
N LEU A 386 15.84 -41.86 -10.88
CA LEU A 386 15.03 -40.66 -10.57
C LEU A 386 14.23 -40.76 -9.26
N GLU A 387 14.37 -41.87 -8.51
CA GLU A 387 13.81 -42.03 -7.15
C GLU A 387 14.86 -41.83 -6.04
N LYS A 388 15.93 -41.06 -6.29
CA LYS A 388 17.04 -40.88 -5.32
C LYS A 388 17.44 -39.42 -5.07
N MET A 389 16.53 -38.47 -5.25
CA MET A 389 16.74 -37.06 -4.91
C MET A 389 15.56 -36.39 -4.17
N MET A 390 14.70 -37.17 -3.51
CA MET A 390 13.67 -36.65 -2.60
C MET A 390 13.64 -37.44 -1.27
N SER A 391 14.81 -37.68 -0.68
CA SER A 391 14.91 -38.29 0.67
C SER A 391 16.08 -37.77 1.51
N ILE A 392 16.66 -36.61 1.16
CA ILE A 392 17.72 -35.96 1.93
C ILE A 392 17.22 -34.58 2.33
N LEU A 393 16.34 -34.51 3.33
CA LEU A 393 16.12 -33.32 4.18
C LEU A 393 15.19 -33.54 5.40
N THR A 394 14.88 -34.78 5.75
CA THR A 394 14.22 -35.09 7.03
C THR A 394 14.95 -36.25 7.71
N ASN A 395 16.10 -35.96 8.32
CA ASN A 395 16.66 -36.73 9.43
C ASN A 395 17.97 -36.09 9.90
N LYS A 396 17.85 -35.10 10.79
CA LYS A 396 18.85 -34.75 11.80
C LYS A 396 18.22 -33.68 12.69
N PHE A 397 17.57 -34.12 13.77
CA PHE A 397 17.69 -33.59 15.13
C PHE A 397 16.58 -34.21 15.98
N SER A 398 16.88 -35.39 16.52
CA SER A 398 16.21 -35.94 17.69
C SER A 398 17.26 -36.13 18.78
N SER A 399 17.14 -35.39 19.88
CA SER A 399 17.29 -35.91 21.24
C SER A 399 17.15 -34.79 22.28
N SER A 400 16.11 -34.85 23.09
CA SER A 400 16.25 -35.09 24.53
C SER A 400 14.86 -35.25 25.16
N ALA A 401 14.78 -36.21 26.08
CA ALA A 401 13.57 -36.79 26.62
C ALA A 401 13.16 -36.13 27.95
N GLY A 402 11.86 -36.16 28.24
CA GLY A 402 11.36 -36.11 29.63
C GLY A 402 10.02 -35.37 29.79
N GLY A 403 8.92 -36.11 29.97
CA GLY A 403 7.67 -35.56 30.50
C GLY A 403 6.40 -36.16 29.89
N LYS A 404 5.81 -37.12 30.61
CA LYS A 404 4.56 -37.83 30.27
C LYS A 404 3.38 -36.87 30.08
N ASN A 405 2.55 -37.08 29.05
CA ASN A 405 1.09 -37.20 29.18
C ASN A 405 0.41 -37.62 27.86
N ASN A 406 -0.42 -38.65 27.95
CA ASN A 406 -1.20 -39.27 26.87
C ASN A 406 -2.22 -38.31 26.25
N ARG A 407 -2.19 -38.15 24.92
CA ARG A 407 -3.37 -37.90 24.08
C ARG A 407 -3.20 -38.58 22.72
N PRO A 408 -4.20 -39.34 22.21
CA PRO A 408 -4.10 -39.97 20.91
C PRO A 408 -4.31 -38.97 19.76
N ILE A 409 -3.73 -39.34 18.63
CA ILE A 409 -3.63 -38.65 17.36
C ILE A 409 -4.97 -38.68 16.61
N SER A 410 -5.40 -37.50 16.16
CA SER A 410 -6.09 -37.18 14.89
C SER A 410 -6.86 -38.32 14.20
N SER A 411 -8.19 -38.33 14.35
CA SER A 411 -9.12 -39.03 13.45
C SER A 411 -9.57 -38.08 12.33
N ASP A 412 -9.57 -38.57 11.09
CA ASP A 412 -10.12 -37.91 9.91
C ASP A 412 -11.58 -37.45 10.17
N PRO A 413 -11.98 -36.21 9.82
CA PRO A 413 -13.30 -35.66 10.16
C PRO A 413 -14.49 -36.34 9.46
N LYS A 414 -14.25 -37.35 8.61
CA LYS A 414 -15.30 -38.13 7.94
C LYS A 414 -15.72 -39.40 8.69
N ASP A 415 -14.95 -39.85 9.69
CA ASP A 415 -15.22 -41.07 10.45
C ASP A 415 -15.72 -40.80 11.90
N MET A 416 -16.17 -39.57 12.19
CA MET A 416 -16.80 -39.27 13.47
C MET A 416 -18.26 -39.72 13.47
N ASP A 417 -18.54 -40.80 14.21
CA ASP A 417 -19.90 -41.26 14.48
C ASP A 417 -20.57 -40.31 15.50
N ILE A 418 -21.25 -39.28 15.01
CA ILE A 418 -21.94 -38.28 15.83
C ILE A 418 -23.22 -38.89 16.41
N LYS A 419 -23.13 -39.45 17.62
CA LYS A 419 -24.32 -39.85 18.39
C LYS A 419 -25.02 -38.61 18.95
N ALA A 420 -26.06 -38.16 18.26
CA ALA A 420 -26.96 -37.13 18.79
C ALA A 420 -27.63 -37.64 20.10
N PRO A 421 -27.75 -36.79 21.14
CA PRO A 421 -28.48 -37.15 22.34
C PRO A 421 -29.93 -37.51 22.01
N SER A 422 -30.47 -38.54 22.65
CA SER A 422 -31.78 -39.13 22.32
C SER A 422 -32.99 -38.22 22.55
N LYS A 423 -32.79 -37.02 23.11
CA LYS A 423 -33.84 -36.05 23.41
C LYS A 423 -33.79 -34.88 22.42
N LYS A 424 -34.96 -34.53 21.85
CA LYS A 424 -35.11 -33.32 21.02
C LYS A 424 -34.75 -32.07 21.84
N ALA A 425 -34.09 -31.11 21.20
CA ALA A 425 -33.76 -29.83 21.81
C ALA A 425 -35.05 -29.10 22.28
N ILE A 426 -35.02 -28.61 23.51
CA ILE A 426 -36.13 -27.88 24.14
C ILE A 426 -36.03 -26.40 23.74
N SER A 427 -37.16 -25.73 23.55
CA SER A 427 -37.18 -24.29 23.22
C SER A 427 -36.71 -23.45 24.40
N LEU A 428 -35.99 -22.35 24.14
CA LEU A 428 -35.50 -21.40 25.16
C LEU A 428 -36.60 -20.92 26.13
N LYS A 429 -37.86 -20.85 25.69
CA LYS A 429 -39.01 -20.46 26.53
C LYS A 429 -39.40 -21.50 27.58
N GLN A 430 -38.93 -22.74 27.44
CA GLN A 430 -39.27 -23.88 28.30
C GLN A 430 -38.14 -24.25 29.27
N LEU A 431 -37.01 -23.53 29.24
CA LEU A 431 -35.91 -23.72 30.18
C LEU A 431 -36.18 -22.85 31.44
N GLU A 432 -35.91 -23.38 32.63
CA GLU A 432 -35.96 -22.59 33.85
C GLU A 432 -34.78 -21.61 33.89
N LEU A 433 -34.98 -20.40 34.40
CA LEU A 433 -33.95 -19.33 34.49
C LEU A 433 -32.61 -19.79 35.09
N LYS A 434 -32.64 -20.82 35.94
CA LYS A 434 -31.48 -21.39 36.62
C LYS A 434 -30.55 -22.17 35.67
N ASP A 435 -31.08 -22.64 34.54
CA ASP A 435 -30.37 -23.51 33.60
C ASP A 435 -29.51 -22.73 32.59
N TYR A 436 -29.68 -21.41 32.50
CA TYR A 436 -28.91 -20.54 31.58
C TYR A 436 -28.45 -19.21 32.20
N VAL A 437 -28.77 -18.94 33.47
CA VAL A 437 -28.22 -17.81 34.22
C VAL A 437 -27.42 -18.35 35.41
N LYS A 438 -26.09 -18.32 35.28
CA LYS A 438 -25.19 -18.57 36.41
C LYS A 438 -25.15 -17.34 37.30
N LYS A 439 -25.24 -17.53 38.62
CA LYS A 439 -25.04 -16.45 39.58
C LYS A 439 -23.56 -16.07 39.63
N GLU A 440 -23.27 -14.82 39.99
CA GLU A 440 -21.91 -14.27 40.07
C GLU A 440 -20.96 -15.11 40.95
N GLU A 441 -21.51 -15.80 41.95
CA GLU A 441 -20.81 -16.70 42.86
C GLU A 441 -20.32 -17.99 42.18
N GLU A 442 -21.02 -18.48 41.15
CA GLU A 442 -20.66 -19.70 40.40
C GLU A 442 -19.63 -19.45 39.30
N LEU A 443 -19.43 -18.19 38.90
CA LEU A 443 -18.42 -17.79 37.92
C LEU A 443 -17.04 -17.54 38.55
N ARG A 444 -16.94 -17.56 39.89
CA ARG A 444 -15.71 -17.30 40.65
C ARG A 444 -14.96 -18.56 41.12
N ARG A 445 -15.32 -19.75 40.64
CA ARG A 445 -14.60 -21.02 40.93
C ARG A 445 -13.73 -21.48 39.77
#